data_AF-A0A9X0AQE0-F1
#
_entry.id   AF-A0A9X0AQE0-F1
#
_cell.length_a   1.000
_cell.length_b   1.000
_cell.length_c   1.000
_cell.angle_alpha   90.00
_cell.angle_beta   90.00
_cell.angle_gamma   90.00
#
_symmetry.space_group_name_H-M   'P 1'
#
loop_
_entity.id
_entity.type
_entity.pdbx_description
1 polymer ?
#
loop_
_entity_poly.entity_id
_entity_poly.type
_entity_poly.pdbx_seq_one_letter_code
_entity_poly.pdbx_strand_id
1 'polypeptide(L)'
;MQKSAPHSSQHNHHNSQSAASPTVLHTRNASDHESKPQGEDYTIIRQLKAIPISQKQLLADVKGIYAGLVMVEEKCIEVDNKQAGLGQGGSFSQSKLNNTQWQALIELHRILLYEHYDFFLACQHPSASPAVRRLASEYTMPARMWHHGIYSFLELLRHRLPASLDYMVAFISLAYSMMALLYETVPAFENIWIECLGDLARYRIVIKGDDIRDREMWITVSRQWYSKASSKAPTTGRLYHHLAVLARPNALQQLYYYAKSLCTIVPFISARESILTLFDPVLNAENSNGKYRLPPLDTAFIKAHGHLFTNRTMDRFDIAVNEFLGLLDNQIERKTKKFLEQGYQISISNTIAILSFGSKENPIMKIIAPPPAADETDIQMEGAQNELSLPMVSFRHAERLSNSALDIVLQRIGDPNCLSYVYCTLVFIYHTSRFSDAMDLLAPAFPWQNLAIYLNTLLASHVTLDRIQDNKFPLPEKDDTRPFPEDYAMWGLLYTEKFYPMRWSLSEKMDEEEKHHELPSMVEQRRKRILWLGCRIADAGPWIRYDCSRPKFSVDGKDTDLESLRSRSNTVASTTALPRAETGTNSDTEISPVLA
;
A
#
# COMPACT_ATOMS: atom_id res chain seq x y z
N MET A 1 -28.25 11.22 74.37
CA MET A 1 -29.24 12.02 73.59
C MET A 1 -29.65 11.23 72.35
N GLN A 2 -30.67 11.67 71.61
CA GLN A 2 -31.61 10.88 70.77
C GLN A 2 -31.07 9.87 69.73
N LYS A 3 -31.95 8.88 69.43
CA LYS A 3 -31.93 7.90 68.32
C LYS A 3 -32.23 8.61 66.96
N SER A 4 -31.94 8.07 65.77
CA SER A 4 -32.72 7.01 65.07
C SER A 4 -32.08 6.61 63.71
N ALA A 5 -32.61 5.57 63.05
CA ALA A 5 -32.02 4.82 61.91
C ALA A 5 -32.67 5.12 60.51
N PRO A 6 -32.24 4.51 59.38
CA PRO A 6 -32.43 5.01 57.99
C PRO A 6 -33.41 4.23 57.06
N HIS A 7 -33.59 4.74 55.82
CA HIS A 7 -34.16 4.08 54.60
C HIS A 7 -33.81 4.93 53.35
N SER A 8 -33.84 4.48 52.07
CA SER A 8 -33.82 3.14 51.44
C SER A 8 -33.61 3.22 49.90
N SER A 9 -32.96 2.20 49.31
CA SER A 9 -33.16 1.61 47.96
C SER A 9 -33.61 2.43 46.72
N GLN A 10 -32.96 2.20 45.56
CA GLN A 10 -33.51 1.28 44.53
C GLN A 10 -32.52 0.92 43.39
N HIS A 11 -32.61 -0.34 42.93
CA HIS A 11 -32.04 -0.88 41.68
C HIS A 11 -33.04 -0.70 40.51
N ASN A 12 -32.58 -0.87 39.26
CA ASN A 12 -33.37 -1.66 38.30
C ASN A 12 -32.54 -2.31 37.18
N HIS A 13 -33.10 -3.37 36.59
CA HIS A 13 -32.45 -4.30 35.66
C HIS A 13 -33.19 -4.38 34.30
N HIS A 14 -32.43 -4.66 33.24
CA HIS A 14 -32.79 -5.48 32.06
C HIS A 14 -34.07 -5.26 31.20
N ASN A 15 -33.78 -4.95 29.91
CA ASN A 15 -34.10 -5.78 28.72
C ASN A 15 -35.43 -5.57 27.94
N SER A 16 -35.42 -6.09 26.69
CA SER A 16 -36.50 -6.29 25.70
C SER A 16 -36.88 -5.17 24.72
N GLN A 17 -36.32 -5.30 23.51
CA GLN A 17 -36.93 -5.30 22.16
C GLN A 17 -38.23 -4.53 21.82
N SER A 18 -38.15 -3.89 20.64
CA SER A 18 -39.17 -3.76 19.58
C SER A 18 -40.38 -2.83 19.79
N ALA A 19 -40.62 -1.99 18.77
CA ALA A 19 -41.95 -1.54 18.37
C ALA A 19 -41.94 -1.14 16.89
N ALA A 20 -42.77 -1.78 16.07
CA ALA A 20 -43.13 -1.29 14.74
C ALA A 20 -44.34 -0.32 14.85
N SER A 21 -44.68 0.35 13.75
CA SER A 21 -45.86 1.24 13.61
C SER A 21 -47.18 0.54 14.01
N PRO A 22 -48.22 1.29 14.44
CA PRO A 22 -49.34 1.50 13.49
C PRO A 22 -50.22 2.79 13.65
N THR A 23 -50.68 3.32 12.51
CA THR A 23 -52.10 3.58 12.16
C THR A 23 -52.98 4.66 12.84
N VAL A 24 -53.20 5.77 12.11
CA VAL A 24 -54.51 6.39 11.68
C VAL A 24 -55.58 6.83 12.71
N LEU A 25 -56.00 8.12 12.67
CA LEU A 25 -57.38 8.56 12.30
C LEU A 25 -57.58 10.09 12.20
N HIS A 26 -58.69 10.48 11.53
CA HIS A 26 -59.11 11.85 11.17
C HIS A 26 -59.49 12.79 12.34
N THR A 27 -59.39 14.11 12.10
CA THR A 27 -60.59 14.98 12.07
C THR A 27 -60.42 16.24 11.20
N ARG A 28 -61.54 16.71 10.63
CA ARG A 28 -61.66 17.96 9.85
C ARG A 28 -61.81 19.17 10.76
N ASN A 29 -61.47 20.35 10.26
CA ASN A 29 -62.29 21.56 10.42
C ASN A 29 -62.21 22.41 9.14
N ALA A 30 -63.37 22.87 8.66
CA ALA A 30 -63.49 24.08 7.84
C ALA A 30 -63.64 25.28 8.81
N SER A 31 -63.41 26.54 8.44
CA SER A 31 -63.29 27.16 7.12
C SER A 31 -62.02 28.08 7.06
N ASP A 32 -61.76 29.01 6.14
CA ASP A 32 -62.62 29.67 5.14
C ASP A 32 -61.87 30.20 3.89
N HIS A 33 -62.61 30.93 3.03
CA HIS A 33 -62.23 31.59 1.78
C HIS A 33 -60.89 32.37 1.73
N GLU A 34 -60.05 32.05 0.73
CA GLU A 34 -59.80 32.98 -0.39
C GLU A 34 -59.33 32.23 -1.66
N SER A 35 -59.63 32.77 -2.84
CA SER A 35 -59.55 32.06 -4.12
C SER A 35 -58.18 32.12 -4.81
N LYS A 36 -57.70 30.97 -5.32
CA LYS A 36 -56.66 30.90 -6.36
C LYS A 36 -57.10 29.93 -7.48
N PRO A 37 -56.76 30.22 -8.75
CA PRO A 37 -57.29 29.48 -9.90
C PRO A 37 -56.74 28.05 -9.96
N GLN A 38 -57.59 27.15 -10.49
CA GLN A 38 -57.22 25.75 -10.73
C GLN A 38 -56.31 25.62 -11.96
N GLY A 39 -55.38 24.67 -11.90
CA GLY A 39 -54.87 24.00 -13.10
C GLY A 39 -53.65 24.61 -13.78
N GLU A 40 -52.54 24.80 -13.06
CA GLU A 40 -51.23 24.69 -13.70
C GLU A 40 -50.86 23.21 -13.83
N ASP A 41 -51.23 22.63 -14.97
CA ASP A 41 -50.73 21.33 -15.41
C ASP A 41 -49.24 21.48 -15.71
N TYR A 42 -48.37 21.01 -14.80
CA TYR A 42 -46.91 21.09 -14.92
C TYR A 42 -46.43 20.24 -16.09
N THR A 43 -46.55 20.80 -17.29
CA THR A 43 -46.13 20.20 -18.54
C THR A 43 -44.62 20.04 -18.49
N ILE A 44 -44.14 18.82 -18.30
CA ILE A 44 -42.70 18.51 -18.35
C ILE A 44 -42.23 18.75 -19.79
N ILE A 45 -41.72 19.94 -20.06
CA ILE A 45 -41.16 20.32 -21.35
C ILE A 45 -39.94 19.43 -21.58
N ARG A 46 -40.05 18.47 -22.52
CA ARG A 46 -38.89 17.71 -22.97
C ARG A 46 -37.85 18.68 -23.52
N GLN A 47 -36.61 18.52 -23.05
CA GLN A 47 -35.43 19.26 -23.48
C GLN A 47 -35.44 19.50 -25.00
N LEU A 48 -35.15 20.73 -25.44
CA LEU A 48 -35.12 21.08 -26.87
C LEU A 48 -34.31 20.01 -27.63
N LYS A 49 -34.83 19.58 -28.79
CA LYS A 49 -34.07 18.71 -29.70
C LYS A 49 -32.78 19.41 -30.09
N ALA A 50 -31.67 19.02 -29.45
CA ALA A 50 -30.34 19.46 -29.84
C ALA A 50 -30.13 19.11 -31.31
N ILE A 51 -29.76 20.11 -32.12
CA ILE A 51 -29.43 19.89 -33.53
C ILE A 51 -28.21 18.97 -33.56
N PRO A 52 -28.24 17.81 -34.26
CA PRO A 52 -27.11 16.90 -34.26
C PRO A 52 -25.85 17.56 -34.85
N ILE A 53 -24.83 17.78 -34.02
CA ILE A 53 -23.56 18.35 -34.47
C ILE A 53 -22.90 17.36 -35.44
N SER A 54 -22.65 17.84 -36.66
CA SER A 54 -21.98 17.05 -37.70
C SER A 54 -20.50 16.82 -37.35
N GLN A 55 -19.93 15.69 -37.80
CA GLN A 55 -18.51 15.38 -37.56
C GLN A 55 -17.56 16.45 -38.11
N LYS A 56 -17.94 17.10 -39.23
CA LYS A 56 -17.16 18.18 -39.85
C LYS A 56 -17.19 19.46 -39.01
N GLN A 57 -18.34 19.79 -38.42
CA GLN A 57 -18.45 20.94 -37.50
C GLN A 57 -17.65 20.69 -36.23
N LEU A 58 -17.85 19.53 -35.58
CA LEU A 58 -17.12 19.16 -34.38
C LEU A 58 -15.59 19.15 -34.59
N LEU A 59 -15.10 18.70 -35.75
CA LEU A 59 -13.67 18.77 -36.09
C LEU A 59 -13.17 20.22 -36.25
N ALA A 60 -14.00 21.14 -36.74
CA ALA A 60 -13.66 22.55 -36.80
C ALA A 60 -13.64 23.18 -35.39
N ASP A 61 -14.63 22.85 -34.55
CA ASP A 61 -14.73 23.30 -33.17
C ASP A 61 -13.53 22.84 -32.34
N VAL A 62 -13.19 21.54 -32.39
CA VAL A 62 -12.00 20.94 -31.74
C VAL A 62 -10.70 21.64 -32.17
N LYS A 63 -10.57 22.02 -33.45
CA LYS A 63 -9.40 22.77 -33.94
C LYS A 63 -9.36 24.20 -33.42
N GLY A 64 -10.52 24.86 -33.29
CA GLY A 64 -10.66 26.19 -32.70
C GLY A 64 -10.24 26.19 -31.23
N ILE A 65 -10.79 25.27 -30.44
CA ILE A 65 -10.44 25.07 -29.03
C ILE A 65 -8.94 24.77 -28.89
N TYR A 66 -8.39 23.85 -29.70
CA TYR A 66 -6.95 23.53 -29.65
C TYR A 66 -6.07 24.76 -29.92
N ALA A 67 -6.44 25.63 -30.86
CA ALA A 67 -5.70 26.86 -31.12
C ALA A 67 -5.80 27.85 -29.96
N GLY A 68 -6.97 27.99 -29.33
CA GLY A 68 -7.17 28.78 -28.11
C GLY A 68 -6.29 28.28 -26.96
N LEU A 69 -6.42 26.99 -26.63
CA LEU A 69 -5.64 26.26 -25.64
C LEU A 69 -4.13 26.49 -25.80
N VAL A 70 -3.58 26.29 -27.01
CA VAL A 70 -2.14 26.48 -27.26
C VAL A 70 -1.70 27.92 -26.99
N MET A 71 -2.47 28.93 -27.42
CA MET A 71 -2.14 30.34 -27.15
C MET A 71 -2.14 30.66 -25.65
N VAL A 72 -3.07 30.09 -24.88
CA VAL A 72 -3.13 30.28 -23.43
C VAL A 72 -2.01 29.51 -22.72
N GLU A 73 -1.70 28.28 -23.16
CA GLU A 73 -0.61 27.45 -22.62
C GLU A 73 0.76 28.12 -22.82
N GLU A 74 1.05 28.58 -24.04
CA GLU A 74 2.25 29.38 -24.34
C GLU A 74 2.32 30.62 -23.44
N LYS A 75 1.17 31.25 -23.15
CA LYS A 75 1.12 32.42 -22.27
C LYS A 75 1.38 32.08 -20.80
N CYS A 76 0.83 30.97 -20.28
CA CYS A 76 1.16 30.46 -18.95
C CYS A 76 2.66 30.18 -18.83
N ILE A 77 3.24 29.46 -19.79
CA ILE A 77 4.68 29.13 -19.82
C ILE A 77 5.54 30.40 -19.86
N GLU A 78 5.21 31.38 -20.70
CA GLU A 78 5.94 32.65 -20.78
C GLU A 78 5.90 33.42 -19.45
N VAL A 79 4.74 33.49 -18.81
CA VAL A 79 4.53 34.27 -17.59
C VAL A 79 5.14 33.57 -16.37
N ASP A 80 4.91 32.26 -16.20
CA ASP A 80 5.49 31.47 -15.10
C ASP A 80 7.02 31.53 -15.14
N ASN A 81 7.65 31.34 -16.31
CA ASN A 81 9.10 31.41 -16.46
C ASN A 81 9.67 32.80 -16.12
N LYS A 82 8.99 33.88 -16.53
CA LYS A 82 9.38 35.25 -16.13
C LYS A 82 9.29 35.44 -14.61
N GLN A 83 8.23 34.96 -13.97
CA GLN A 83 8.05 35.06 -12.52
C GLN A 83 9.01 34.18 -11.72
N ALA A 84 9.42 33.03 -12.27
CA ALA A 84 10.44 32.16 -11.70
C ALA A 84 11.84 32.79 -11.80
N GLY A 85 12.21 33.34 -12.97
CA GLY A 85 13.49 34.04 -13.16
C GLY A 85 13.66 35.25 -12.25
N LEU A 86 12.60 36.06 -12.08
CA LEU A 86 12.52 37.16 -11.10
C LEU A 86 12.53 36.68 -9.63
N GLY A 87 12.54 35.37 -9.37
CA GLY A 87 12.67 34.77 -8.04
C GLY A 87 14.08 34.32 -7.69
N GLN A 88 14.94 34.07 -8.69
CA GLN A 88 16.28 33.48 -8.49
C GLN A 88 17.42 34.52 -8.58
N GLY A 89 17.20 35.68 -9.20
CA GLY A 89 18.17 36.77 -9.19
C GLY A 89 18.31 37.39 -7.79
N GLY A 90 19.49 37.27 -7.18
CA GLY A 90 19.80 37.68 -5.79
C GLY A 90 19.81 39.19 -5.49
N SER A 91 18.94 39.98 -6.13
CA SER A 91 18.66 41.36 -5.70
C SER A 91 17.79 41.33 -4.44
N PHE A 92 18.14 42.17 -3.45
CA PHE A 92 17.38 42.32 -2.20
C PHE A 92 15.96 42.89 -2.38
N SER A 93 15.57 43.23 -3.61
CA SER A 93 14.20 43.53 -4.02
C SER A 93 13.54 42.33 -4.70
N GLN A 94 13.08 41.34 -3.91
CA GLN A 94 11.99 40.50 -4.39
C GLN A 94 10.81 41.42 -4.75
N SER A 95 10.47 41.53 -6.04
CA SER A 95 9.29 42.26 -6.49
C SER A 95 8.05 41.53 -6.00
N LYS A 96 7.61 41.85 -4.78
CA LYS A 96 6.50 41.20 -4.12
C LYS A 96 5.24 41.40 -4.96
N LEU A 97 4.78 40.33 -5.60
CA LEU A 97 3.55 40.34 -6.39
C LEU A 97 2.40 40.82 -5.52
N ASN A 98 1.66 41.80 -6.03
CA ASN A 98 0.48 42.34 -5.36
C ASN A 98 -0.74 41.42 -5.57
N ASN A 99 -1.80 41.66 -4.80
CA ASN A 99 -2.99 40.81 -4.82
C ASN A 99 -3.62 40.71 -6.22
N THR A 100 -3.68 41.82 -6.97
CA THR A 100 -4.21 41.85 -8.34
C THR A 100 -3.37 41.01 -9.30
N GLN A 101 -2.04 41.03 -9.17
CA GLN A 101 -1.14 40.20 -9.97
C GLN A 101 -1.32 38.71 -9.67
N TRP A 102 -1.44 38.34 -8.40
CA TRP A 102 -1.72 36.94 -8.02
C TRP A 102 -3.07 36.44 -8.55
N GLN A 103 -4.12 37.25 -8.44
CA GLN A 103 -5.43 36.90 -8.99
C GLN A 103 -5.39 36.78 -10.53
N ALA A 104 -4.66 37.66 -11.22
CA ALA A 104 -4.47 37.56 -12.67
C ALA A 104 -3.72 36.28 -13.09
N LEU A 105 -2.75 35.82 -12.29
CA LEU A 105 -2.06 34.54 -12.53
C LEU A 105 -2.98 33.34 -12.31
N ILE A 106 -3.76 33.33 -11.22
CA ILE A 106 -4.76 32.29 -10.96
C ILE A 106 -5.79 32.24 -12.10
N GLU A 107 -6.25 33.40 -12.58
CA GLU A 107 -7.27 33.47 -13.63
C GLU A 107 -6.72 33.03 -15.00
N LEU A 108 -5.46 33.35 -15.31
CA LEU A 108 -4.79 32.85 -16.52
C LEU A 108 -4.71 31.31 -16.51
N HIS A 109 -4.29 30.71 -15.39
CA HIS A 109 -4.26 29.26 -15.25
C HIS A 109 -5.67 28.64 -15.19
N ARG A 110 -6.67 29.32 -14.61
CA ARG A 110 -8.09 28.91 -14.66
C ARG A 110 -8.56 28.76 -16.12
N ILE A 111 -8.29 29.75 -16.96
CA ILE A 111 -8.66 29.73 -18.38
C ILE A 111 -8.00 28.53 -19.06
N LEU A 112 -6.70 28.28 -18.83
CA LEU A 112 -6.01 27.12 -19.40
C LEU A 112 -6.66 25.79 -18.99
N LEU A 113 -7.05 25.64 -17.72
CA LEU A 113 -7.74 24.43 -17.24
C LEU A 113 -9.12 24.24 -17.88
N TYR A 114 -9.86 25.34 -18.17
CA TYR A 114 -11.13 25.27 -18.89
C TYR A 114 -10.94 24.94 -20.39
N GLU A 115 -9.96 25.54 -21.07
CA GLU A 115 -9.64 25.22 -22.47
C GLU A 115 -9.26 23.74 -22.63
N HIS A 116 -8.48 23.19 -21.70
CA HIS A 116 -8.22 21.75 -21.65
C HIS A 116 -9.50 20.93 -21.43
N TYR A 117 -10.37 21.33 -20.49
CA TYR A 117 -11.63 20.65 -20.21
C TYR A 117 -12.54 20.60 -21.44
N ASP A 118 -12.74 21.74 -22.11
CA ASP A 118 -13.54 21.84 -23.32
C ASP A 118 -12.92 21.03 -24.47
N PHE A 119 -11.59 21.00 -24.59
CA PHE A 119 -10.91 20.14 -25.56
C PHE A 119 -11.16 18.65 -25.31
N PHE A 120 -11.10 18.21 -24.04
CA PHE A 120 -11.40 16.81 -23.69
C PHE A 120 -12.86 16.45 -23.96
N LEU A 121 -13.82 17.31 -23.57
CA LEU A 121 -15.24 17.10 -23.85
C LEU A 121 -15.53 17.03 -25.35
N ALA A 122 -14.99 17.98 -26.13
CA ALA A 122 -15.17 18.01 -27.58
C ALA A 122 -14.55 16.77 -28.25
N CYS A 123 -13.39 16.30 -27.77
CA CYS A 123 -12.79 15.05 -28.25
C CYS A 123 -13.61 13.80 -27.90
N GLN A 124 -14.30 13.76 -26.75
CA GLN A 124 -15.12 12.61 -26.32
C GLN A 124 -16.61 12.70 -26.69
N HIS A 125 -17.07 13.83 -27.22
CA HIS A 125 -18.45 14.07 -27.66
C HIS A 125 -19.02 12.90 -28.49
N PRO A 126 -20.29 12.48 -28.35
CA PRO A 126 -20.84 11.31 -29.05
C PRO A 126 -20.58 11.27 -30.56
N SER A 127 -20.71 12.41 -31.27
CA SER A 127 -20.43 12.52 -32.71
C SER A 127 -18.93 12.44 -33.09
N ALA A 128 -17.99 12.44 -32.15
CA ALA A 128 -16.56 12.45 -32.43
C ALA A 128 -16.10 11.17 -33.16
N SER A 129 -15.38 11.35 -34.26
CA SER A 129 -14.79 10.24 -35.02
C SER A 129 -13.67 9.57 -34.21
N PRO A 130 -13.31 8.30 -34.52
CA PRO A 130 -12.20 7.62 -33.84
C PRO A 130 -10.85 8.34 -33.95
N ALA A 131 -10.64 9.15 -34.98
CA ALA A 131 -9.45 9.99 -35.10
C ALA A 131 -9.50 11.16 -34.09
N VAL A 132 -10.62 11.89 -34.01
CA VAL A 132 -10.80 13.01 -33.07
C VAL A 132 -10.67 12.54 -31.62
N ARG A 133 -11.27 11.39 -31.27
CA ARG A 133 -11.16 10.81 -29.92
C ARG A 133 -9.73 10.50 -29.47
N ARG A 134 -8.81 10.25 -30.41
CA ARG A 134 -7.39 9.95 -30.12
C ARG A 134 -6.51 11.19 -29.96
N LEU A 135 -6.93 12.36 -30.43
CA LEU A 135 -6.12 13.59 -30.39
C LEU A 135 -5.66 13.94 -28.97
N ALA A 136 -6.52 13.71 -27.97
CA ALA A 136 -6.18 13.93 -26.56
C ALA A 136 -5.00 13.07 -26.07
N SER A 137 -4.87 11.84 -26.56
CA SER A 137 -3.72 10.96 -26.28
C SER A 137 -2.52 11.31 -27.15
N GLU A 138 -2.74 11.55 -28.45
CA GLU A 138 -1.71 11.85 -29.45
C GLU A 138 -0.95 13.15 -29.13
N TYR A 139 -1.67 14.19 -28.68
CA TYR A 139 -1.10 15.48 -28.27
C TYR A 139 -0.74 15.52 -26.78
N THR A 140 -0.73 14.36 -26.10
CA THR A 140 -0.40 14.18 -24.66
C THR A 140 -1.10 15.17 -23.72
N MET A 141 -2.35 15.52 -24.03
CA MET A 141 -3.12 16.56 -23.33
C MET A 141 -3.17 16.41 -21.80
N PRO A 142 -3.33 15.22 -21.20
CA PRO A 142 -3.32 15.08 -19.74
C PRO A 142 -1.97 15.48 -19.12
N ALA A 143 -0.86 15.12 -19.77
CA ALA A 143 0.48 15.45 -19.30
C ALA A 143 0.78 16.95 -19.45
N ARG A 144 0.35 17.57 -20.56
CA ARG A 144 0.44 19.01 -20.79
C ARG A 144 -0.37 19.82 -19.77
N MET A 145 -1.63 19.46 -19.58
CA MET A 145 -2.51 20.08 -18.57
C MET A 145 -1.91 20.00 -17.18
N TRP A 146 -1.39 18.83 -16.78
CA TRP A 146 -0.70 18.66 -15.50
C TRP A 146 0.56 19.53 -15.42
N HIS A 147 1.43 19.47 -16.41
CA HIS A 147 2.75 20.11 -16.34
C HIS A 147 2.68 21.65 -16.44
N HIS A 148 1.95 22.18 -17.43
CA HIS A 148 1.89 23.60 -17.77
C HIS A 148 0.71 24.35 -17.12
N GLY A 149 -0.38 23.64 -16.80
CA GLY A 149 -1.59 24.24 -16.23
C GLY A 149 -1.74 24.06 -14.72
N ILE A 150 -0.95 23.18 -14.08
CA ILE A 150 -1.06 22.89 -12.64
C ILE A 150 0.31 22.92 -11.96
N TYR A 151 1.23 22.05 -12.37
CA TYR A 151 2.49 21.79 -11.68
C TYR A 151 3.44 22.99 -11.71
N SER A 152 3.68 23.61 -12.87
CA SER A 152 4.55 24.79 -12.98
C SER A 152 4.12 25.92 -12.04
N PHE A 153 2.81 26.18 -11.99
CA PHE A 153 2.24 27.24 -11.19
C PHE A 153 2.20 26.90 -9.70
N LEU A 154 1.89 25.65 -9.33
CA LEU A 154 2.02 25.18 -7.95
C LEU A 154 3.45 25.28 -7.44
N GLU A 155 4.45 24.98 -8.27
CA GLU A 155 5.85 25.14 -7.91
C GLU A 155 6.22 26.63 -7.79
N LEU A 156 5.77 27.51 -8.68
CA LEU A 156 5.96 28.96 -8.55
C LEU A 156 5.36 29.48 -7.23
N LEU A 157 4.13 29.06 -6.90
CA LEU A 157 3.46 29.39 -5.65
C LEU A 157 4.23 28.83 -4.44
N ARG A 158 4.65 27.57 -4.48
CA ARG A 158 5.40 26.90 -3.40
C ARG A 158 6.72 27.60 -3.07
N HIS A 159 7.48 28.04 -4.09
CA HIS A 159 8.74 28.77 -3.90
C HIS A 159 8.55 30.21 -3.38
N ARG A 160 7.33 30.76 -3.42
CA ARG A 160 6.99 32.11 -2.93
C ARG A 160 6.32 32.11 -1.55
N LEU A 161 6.24 30.94 -0.88
CA LEU A 161 5.71 30.83 0.49
C LEU A 161 6.60 31.61 1.49
N PRO A 162 6.02 32.22 2.54
CA PRO A 162 4.60 32.19 2.92
C PRO A 162 3.72 33.23 2.20
N ALA A 163 4.29 34.13 1.39
CA ALA A 163 3.53 35.25 0.81
C ALA A 163 2.47 34.84 -0.23
N SER A 164 2.59 33.63 -0.77
CA SER A 164 1.66 33.01 -1.74
C SER A 164 0.59 32.11 -1.09
N LEU A 165 0.55 31.99 0.24
CA LEU A 165 -0.22 30.95 0.96
C LEU A 165 -1.69 30.85 0.52
N ASP A 166 -2.45 31.95 0.64
CA ASP A 166 -3.89 31.97 0.32
C ASP A 166 -4.16 31.71 -1.17
N TYR A 167 -3.26 32.16 -2.04
CA TYR A 167 -3.31 31.95 -3.48
C TYR A 167 -3.05 30.49 -3.85
N MET A 168 -2.10 29.84 -3.16
CA MET A 168 -1.82 28.41 -3.31
C MET A 168 -2.99 27.56 -2.80
N VAL A 169 -3.60 27.96 -1.69
CA VAL A 169 -4.84 27.37 -1.15
C VAL A 169 -5.98 27.48 -2.16
N ALA A 170 -6.23 28.66 -2.72
CA ALA A 170 -7.29 28.89 -3.70
C ALA A 170 -7.06 28.12 -5.01
N PHE A 171 -5.82 28.11 -5.51
CA PHE A 171 -5.47 27.42 -6.74
C PHE A 171 -5.55 25.89 -6.61
N ILE A 172 -5.13 25.30 -5.49
CA ILE A 172 -5.31 23.86 -5.24
C ILE A 172 -6.80 23.50 -5.24
N SER A 173 -7.65 24.29 -4.58
CA SER A 173 -9.11 24.04 -4.59
C SER A 173 -9.69 24.08 -6.02
N LEU A 174 -9.26 25.05 -6.84
CA LEU A 174 -9.66 25.14 -8.25
C LEU A 174 -9.19 23.92 -9.05
N ALA A 175 -7.89 23.60 -9.00
CA ALA A 175 -7.31 22.48 -9.73
C ALA A 175 -7.95 21.15 -9.32
N TYR A 176 -8.21 20.94 -8.02
CA TYR A 176 -8.87 19.75 -7.50
C TYR A 176 -10.32 19.65 -8.01
N SER A 177 -11.08 20.73 -8.03
CA SER A 177 -12.43 20.74 -8.63
C SER A 177 -12.40 20.41 -10.13
N MET A 178 -11.42 20.93 -10.88
CA MET A 178 -11.27 20.61 -12.31
C MET A 178 -10.87 19.15 -12.54
N MET A 179 -9.96 18.60 -11.73
CA MET A 179 -9.57 17.18 -11.82
C MET A 179 -10.73 16.24 -11.43
N ALA A 180 -11.53 16.61 -10.42
CA ALA A 180 -12.70 15.83 -10.03
C ALA A 180 -13.77 15.83 -11.14
N LEU A 181 -14.02 16.99 -11.75
CA LEU A 181 -14.94 17.10 -12.89
C LEU A 181 -14.46 16.29 -14.11
N LEU A 182 -13.16 16.29 -14.43
CA LEU A 182 -12.59 15.43 -15.47
C LEU A 182 -12.67 13.95 -15.14
N TYR A 183 -12.46 13.57 -13.88
CA TYR A 183 -12.65 12.20 -13.39
C TYR A 183 -14.09 11.71 -13.59
N GLU A 184 -15.10 12.56 -13.36
CA GLU A 184 -16.51 12.20 -13.56
C GLU A 184 -16.97 12.22 -15.03
N THR A 185 -16.43 13.13 -15.85
CA THR A 185 -16.94 13.39 -17.22
C THR A 185 -16.08 12.81 -18.34
N VAL A 186 -14.80 12.52 -18.09
CA VAL A 186 -13.82 12.06 -19.10
C VAL A 186 -13.11 10.78 -18.61
N PRO A 187 -13.82 9.63 -18.53
CA PRO A 187 -13.28 8.38 -17.98
C PRO A 187 -12.15 7.76 -18.82
N ALA A 188 -11.94 8.21 -20.06
CA ALA A 188 -10.87 7.72 -20.93
C ALA A 188 -9.45 7.88 -20.34
N PHE A 189 -9.28 8.79 -19.36
CA PHE A 189 -8.01 9.04 -18.67
C PHE A 189 -8.13 8.88 -17.14
N GLU A 190 -9.12 8.12 -16.65
CA GLU A 190 -9.45 7.97 -15.21
C GLU A 190 -8.21 7.76 -14.33
N ASN A 191 -7.30 6.87 -14.73
CA ASN A 191 -6.08 6.55 -13.98
C ASN A 191 -5.15 7.77 -13.79
N ILE A 192 -5.11 8.69 -14.76
CA ILE A 192 -4.31 9.92 -14.67
C ILE A 192 -4.99 10.90 -13.71
N TRP A 193 -6.31 11.08 -13.82
CA TRP A 193 -7.07 11.99 -12.97
C TRP A 193 -7.03 11.58 -11.48
N ILE A 194 -7.18 10.29 -11.20
CA ILE A 194 -7.02 9.70 -9.85
C ILE A 194 -5.66 10.09 -9.26
N GLU A 195 -4.59 9.99 -10.04
CA GLU A 195 -3.25 10.32 -9.57
C GLU A 195 -3.04 11.83 -9.36
N CYS A 196 -3.50 12.67 -10.29
CA CYS A 196 -3.46 14.13 -10.15
C CYS A 196 -4.22 14.59 -8.88
N LEU A 197 -5.33 13.95 -8.53
CA LEU A 197 -6.07 14.21 -7.28
C LEU A 197 -5.27 13.81 -6.04
N GLY A 198 -4.55 12.68 -6.09
CA GLY A 198 -3.62 12.25 -5.04
C GLY A 198 -2.43 13.21 -4.85
N ASP A 199 -1.83 13.68 -5.95
CA ASP A 199 -0.74 14.66 -5.95
C ASP A 199 -1.21 16.03 -5.43
N LEU A 200 -2.36 16.54 -5.87
CA LEU A 200 -2.96 17.78 -5.38
C LEU A 200 -3.25 17.74 -3.87
N ALA A 201 -3.79 16.61 -3.39
CA ALA A 201 -3.98 16.38 -1.96
C ALA A 201 -2.64 16.41 -1.19
N ARG A 202 -1.51 15.98 -1.78
CA ARG A 202 -0.18 16.13 -1.15
C ARG A 202 0.34 17.54 -1.11
N TYR A 203 0.14 18.33 -2.17
CA TYR A 203 0.48 19.75 -2.12
C TYR A 203 -0.23 20.44 -0.96
N ARG A 204 -1.46 20.02 -0.65
CA ARG A 204 -2.20 20.51 0.50
C ARG A 204 -1.61 20.11 1.86
N ILE A 205 -1.04 18.91 2.01
CA ILE A 205 -0.31 18.47 3.23
C ILE A 205 0.96 19.28 3.48
N VAL A 206 1.63 19.76 2.42
CA VAL A 206 2.89 20.53 2.49
C VAL A 206 2.64 21.99 2.91
N ILE A 207 1.44 22.51 2.66
CA ILE A 207 1.02 23.83 3.14
C ILE A 207 0.95 23.80 4.67
N LYS A 208 1.79 24.63 5.31
CA LYS A 208 1.81 24.79 6.76
C LYS A 208 0.61 25.62 7.23
N GLY A 209 -0.52 24.97 7.43
CA GLY A 209 -1.58 25.46 8.32
C GLY A 209 -1.35 24.97 9.75
N ASP A 210 -1.83 25.73 10.74
CA ASP A 210 -1.73 25.36 12.16
C ASP A 210 -2.75 24.28 12.59
N ASP A 211 -3.75 23.94 11.76
CA ASP A 211 -4.70 22.86 12.07
C ASP A 211 -4.14 21.48 11.66
N ILE A 212 -3.71 20.73 12.66
CA ILE A 212 -3.25 19.33 12.55
C ILE A 212 -4.32 18.45 11.87
N ARG A 213 -5.62 18.73 12.08
CA ARG A 213 -6.72 17.91 11.55
C ARG A 213 -6.94 18.11 10.06
N ASP A 214 -6.74 19.33 9.52
CA ASP A 214 -6.75 19.55 8.06
C ASP A 214 -5.64 18.72 7.43
N ARG A 215 -4.43 18.75 8.02
CA ARG A 215 -3.30 17.94 7.55
C ARG A 215 -3.59 16.43 7.58
N GLU A 216 -4.18 15.91 8.65
CA GLU A 216 -4.57 14.49 8.76
C GLU A 216 -5.69 14.11 7.77
N MET A 217 -6.63 15.01 7.51
CA MET A 217 -7.66 14.85 6.48
C MET A 217 -7.02 14.72 5.09
N TRP A 218 -6.12 15.64 4.71
CA TRP A 218 -5.47 15.60 3.39
C TRP A 218 -4.50 14.42 3.22
N ILE A 219 -3.85 13.95 4.30
CA ILE A 219 -3.12 12.67 4.30
C ILE A 219 -4.07 11.52 3.95
N THR A 220 -5.29 11.51 4.52
CA THR A 220 -6.29 10.47 4.29
C THR A 220 -6.85 10.51 2.88
N VAL A 221 -7.26 11.70 2.39
CA VAL A 221 -7.74 11.91 1.01
C VAL A 221 -6.68 11.50 -0.01
N SER A 222 -5.43 11.92 0.20
CA SER A 222 -4.33 11.54 -0.70
C SER A 222 -4.09 10.03 -0.70
N ARG A 223 -4.11 9.38 0.47
CA ARG A 223 -3.97 7.93 0.60
C ARG A 223 -5.09 7.19 -0.13
N GLN A 224 -6.35 7.63 0.01
CA GLN A 224 -7.49 7.04 -0.71
C GLN A 224 -7.30 7.07 -2.23
N TRP A 225 -6.88 8.21 -2.79
CA TRP A 225 -6.61 8.33 -4.23
C TRP A 225 -5.48 7.39 -4.70
N TYR A 226 -4.34 7.30 -4.00
CA TYR A 226 -3.29 6.37 -4.41
C TYR A 226 -3.61 4.89 -4.15
N SER A 227 -4.38 4.56 -3.10
CA SER A 227 -4.87 3.19 -2.91
C SER A 227 -5.75 2.76 -4.08
N LYS A 228 -6.65 3.64 -4.52
CA LYS A 228 -7.48 3.44 -5.71
C LYS A 228 -6.64 3.34 -6.99
N ALA A 229 -5.68 4.23 -7.18
CA ALA A 229 -4.73 4.16 -8.30
C ALA A 229 -4.00 2.81 -8.34
N SER A 230 -3.45 2.39 -7.20
CA SER A 230 -2.68 1.15 -7.09
C SER A 230 -3.56 -0.10 -7.20
N SER A 231 -4.87 0.01 -7.00
CA SER A 231 -5.83 -1.06 -7.27
C SER A 231 -6.13 -1.22 -8.78
N LYS A 232 -6.14 -0.11 -9.54
CA LYS A 232 -6.31 -0.14 -11.01
C LYS A 232 -5.01 -0.44 -11.75
N ALA A 233 -3.86 -0.05 -11.19
CA ALA A 233 -2.52 -0.27 -11.76
C ALA A 233 -1.56 -0.92 -10.73
N PRO A 234 -1.83 -2.15 -10.26
CA PRO A 234 -1.05 -2.78 -9.19
C PRO A 234 0.40 -3.09 -9.58
N THR A 235 0.72 -3.10 -10.87
CA THR A 235 2.07 -3.31 -11.40
C THR A 235 2.97 -2.07 -11.31
N THR A 236 2.44 -0.90 -10.95
CA THR A 236 3.16 0.39 -11.03
C THR A 236 3.76 0.78 -9.67
N GLY A 237 5.07 0.57 -9.52
CA GLY A 237 5.79 0.80 -8.26
C GLY A 237 5.66 2.20 -7.68
N ARG A 238 5.59 3.23 -8.55
CA ARG A 238 5.53 4.66 -8.16
C ARG A 238 4.31 4.98 -7.28
N LEU A 239 3.20 4.27 -7.45
CA LEU A 239 2.00 4.45 -6.62
C LEU A 239 2.24 3.98 -5.18
N TYR A 240 2.99 2.89 -5.01
CA TYR A 240 3.40 2.41 -3.69
C TYR A 240 4.47 3.29 -3.05
N HIS A 241 5.36 3.91 -3.83
CA HIS A 241 6.27 4.95 -3.29
C HIS A 241 5.49 6.12 -2.67
N HIS A 242 4.45 6.61 -3.33
CA HIS A 242 3.60 7.68 -2.79
C HIS A 242 2.86 7.22 -1.53
N LEU A 243 2.32 6.00 -1.51
CA LEU A 243 1.71 5.39 -0.31
C LEU A 243 2.72 5.21 0.84
N ALA A 244 3.99 4.90 0.56
CA ALA A 244 5.04 4.83 1.56
C ALA A 244 5.27 6.20 2.23
N VAL A 245 5.39 7.28 1.44
CA VAL A 245 5.53 8.65 1.97
C VAL A 245 4.34 9.02 2.89
N LEU A 246 3.13 8.56 2.55
CA LEU A 246 1.89 8.80 3.30
C LEU A 246 1.63 7.83 4.47
N ALA A 247 2.44 6.78 4.63
CA ALA A 247 2.28 5.79 5.70
C ALA A 247 2.87 6.27 7.06
N ARG A 248 3.56 7.42 7.11
CA ARG A 248 4.06 8.01 8.36
C ARG A 248 2.91 8.26 9.36
N PRO A 249 3.08 7.94 10.66
CA PRO A 249 4.30 7.47 11.32
C PRO A 249 4.51 5.94 11.35
N ASN A 250 3.67 5.14 10.68
CA ASN A 250 3.80 3.67 10.68
C ASN A 250 5.05 3.24 9.90
N ALA A 251 6.09 2.80 10.61
CA ALA A 251 7.38 2.44 10.04
C ALA A 251 7.34 1.10 9.28
N LEU A 252 6.63 0.11 9.82
CA LEU A 252 6.45 -1.19 9.16
C LEU A 252 5.76 -1.04 7.79
N GLN A 253 4.67 -0.26 7.75
CA GLN A 253 3.92 -0.02 6.51
C GLN A 253 4.72 0.85 5.51
N GLN A 254 5.54 1.80 5.98
CA GLN A 254 6.50 2.52 5.13
C GLN A 254 7.49 1.56 4.45
N LEU A 255 8.12 0.66 5.21
CA LEU A 255 9.06 -0.33 4.65
C LEU A 255 8.37 -1.23 3.63
N TYR A 256 7.21 -1.79 3.97
CA TYR A 256 6.43 -2.63 3.06
C TYR A 256 6.13 -1.91 1.73
N TYR A 257 5.65 -0.66 1.77
CA TYR A 257 5.33 0.08 0.56
C TYR A 257 6.57 0.49 -0.26
N TYR A 258 7.67 0.91 0.37
CA TYR A 258 8.92 1.18 -0.34
C TYR A 258 9.53 -0.09 -0.95
N ALA A 259 9.47 -1.22 -0.24
CA ALA A 259 9.91 -2.52 -0.75
C ALA A 259 9.05 -2.96 -1.95
N LYS A 260 7.72 -2.88 -1.84
CA LYS A 260 6.78 -3.16 -2.94
C LYS A 260 7.02 -2.25 -4.15
N SER A 261 7.30 -0.97 -3.93
CA SER A 261 7.67 -0.01 -4.98
C SER A 261 8.89 -0.43 -5.81
N LEU A 262 9.78 -1.25 -5.24
CA LEU A 262 11.00 -1.74 -5.90
C LEU A 262 10.85 -3.16 -6.50
N CYS A 263 9.79 -3.89 -6.14
CA CYS A 263 9.61 -5.31 -6.46
C CYS A 263 8.30 -5.61 -7.23
N THR A 264 7.68 -4.56 -7.75
CA THR A 264 6.55 -4.61 -8.70
C THR A 264 7.06 -4.80 -10.13
N ILE A 265 6.18 -5.21 -11.06
CA ILE A 265 6.56 -5.46 -12.48
C ILE A 265 7.16 -4.21 -13.14
N VAL A 266 6.65 -3.01 -12.83
CA VAL A 266 7.23 -1.73 -13.25
C VAL A 266 7.80 -1.01 -12.01
N PRO A 267 9.04 -1.33 -11.59
CA PRO A 267 9.61 -0.83 -10.34
C PRO A 267 9.97 0.65 -10.44
N PHE A 268 9.80 1.39 -9.34
CA PHE A 268 10.15 2.80 -9.25
C PHE A 268 11.48 2.99 -8.51
N ILE A 269 12.57 3.02 -9.28
CA ILE A 269 13.94 2.96 -8.76
C ILE A 269 14.29 4.12 -7.81
N SER A 270 13.70 5.32 -7.99
CA SER A 270 13.91 6.47 -7.09
C SER A 270 13.43 6.21 -5.64
N ALA A 271 12.65 5.14 -5.40
CA ALA A 271 12.38 4.68 -4.05
C ALA A 271 13.65 4.23 -3.28
N ARG A 272 14.73 3.84 -3.98
CA ARG A 272 16.00 3.45 -3.35
C ARG A 272 16.67 4.58 -2.55
N GLU A 273 16.55 5.82 -3.00
CA GLU A 273 16.98 7.00 -2.24
C GLU A 273 15.95 7.36 -1.15
N SER A 274 14.67 7.25 -1.46
CA SER A 274 13.58 7.68 -0.56
C SER A 274 13.47 6.82 0.71
N ILE A 275 13.72 5.52 0.59
CA ILE A 275 13.68 4.56 1.72
C ILE A 275 14.80 4.83 2.74
N LEU A 276 15.91 5.47 2.36
CA LEU A 276 16.98 5.85 3.30
C LEU A 276 16.46 6.80 4.39
N THR A 277 15.44 7.61 4.09
CA THR A 277 14.76 8.46 5.10
C THR A 277 14.05 7.68 6.21
N LEU A 278 13.86 6.36 6.05
CA LEU A 278 13.37 5.44 7.07
C LEU A 278 14.52 4.72 7.79
N PHE A 279 15.58 4.35 7.08
CA PHE A 279 16.72 3.59 7.62
C PHE A 279 17.73 4.46 8.38
N ASP A 280 18.17 5.58 7.80
CA ASP A 280 19.23 6.41 8.38
C ASP A 280 18.95 6.87 9.83
N PRO A 281 17.71 7.23 10.23
CA PRO A 281 17.41 7.59 11.62
C PRO A 281 17.59 6.44 12.64
N VAL A 282 17.40 5.18 12.22
CA VAL A 282 17.54 4.01 13.13
C VAL A 282 18.92 3.39 13.08
N LEU A 283 19.62 3.47 11.94
CA LEU A 283 21.00 3.01 11.79
C LEU A 283 21.99 3.97 12.47
N ASN A 284 21.73 5.28 12.44
CA ASN A 284 22.56 6.31 13.07
C ASN A 284 22.01 6.80 14.43
N ALA A 285 21.26 5.94 15.14
CA ALA A 285 20.58 6.32 16.39
C ALA A 285 21.54 6.79 17.50
N GLU A 286 22.79 6.32 17.51
CA GLU A 286 23.86 6.78 18.42
C GLU A 286 24.17 8.28 18.28
N ASN A 287 23.94 8.86 17.10
CA ASN A 287 24.18 10.27 16.80
C ASN A 287 22.92 11.15 16.97
N SER A 288 21.81 10.57 17.45
CA SER A 288 20.49 11.20 17.43
C SER A 288 19.97 11.48 18.84
N ASN A 289 19.70 12.74 19.18
CA ASN A 289 19.20 13.18 20.50
C ASN A 289 17.75 12.74 20.82
N GLY A 290 17.46 11.43 20.80
CA GLY A 290 16.26 10.79 21.34
C GLY A 290 14.90 11.14 20.70
N LYS A 291 14.88 11.92 19.61
CA LYS A 291 13.65 12.46 18.98
C LYS A 291 12.90 11.46 18.09
N TYR A 292 13.59 10.47 17.51
CA TYR A 292 12.95 9.44 16.70
C TYR A 292 12.71 8.20 17.56
N ARG A 293 11.44 7.91 17.90
CA ARG A 293 11.05 6.78 18.75
C ARG A 293 10.01 5.93 18.04
N LEU A 294 10.46 4.82 17.48
CA LEU A 294 9.58 3.75 16.98
C LEU A 294 9.33 2.73 18.11
N PRO A 295 8.30 1.87 17.99
CA PRO A 295 8.19 0.67 18.81
C PRO A 295 9.46 -0.20 18.73
N PRO A 296 9.80 -0.98 19.77
CA PRO A 296 11.02 -1.81 19.75
C PRO A 296 11.08 -2.81 18.59
N LEU A 297 9.98 -3.53 18.32
CA LEU A 297 9.89 -4.47 17.20
C LEU A 297 10.14 -3.76 15.86
N ASP A 298 9.42 -2.67 15.60
CA ASP A 298 9.58 -1.85 14.41
C ASP A 298 11.04 -1.36 14.27
N THR A 299 11.65 -0.89 15.37
CA THR A 299 13.05 -0.44 15.39
C THR A 299 14.00 -1.56 14.96
N ALA A 300 13.90 -2.74 15.55
CA ALA A 300 14.73 -3.89 15.23
C ALA A 300 14.52 -4.38 13.79
N PHE A 301 13.26 -4.43 13.34
CA PHE A 301 12.90 -4.84 11.98
C PHE A 301 13.43 -3.87 10.92
N ILE A 302 13.24 -2.55 11.11
CA ILE A 302 13.75 -1.53 10.20
C ILE A 302 15.28 -1.52 10.20
N LYS A 303 15.96 -1.74 11.33
CA LYS A 303 17.43 -1.90 11.38
C LYS A 303 17.89 -3.11 10.57
N ALA A 304 17.31 -4.30 10.79
CA ALA A 304 17.68 -5.52 10.09
C ALA A 304 17.52 -5.37 8.56
N HIS A 305 16.40 -4.79 8.11
CA HIS A 305 16.17 -4.46 6.70
C HIS A 305 17.09 -3.35 6.17
N GLY A 306 17.44 -2.35 6.99
CA GLY A 306 18.37 -1.28 6.62
C GLY A 306 19.80 -1.77 6.40
N HIS A 307 20.27 -2.71 7.23
CA HIS A 307 21.54 -3.41 7.02
C HIS A 307 21.52 -4.22 5.72
N LEU A 308 20.48 -5.03 5.47
CA LEU A 308 20.32 -5.78 4.21
C LEU A 308 20.23 -4.88 2.97
N PHE A 309 19.52 -3.75 3.08
CA PHE A 309 19.29 -2.84 1.96
C PHE A 309 20.55 -2.05 1.57
N THR A 310 21.26 -1.53 2.56
CA THR A 310 22.48 -0.72 2.34
C THR A 310 23.73 -1.58 2.20
N ASN A 311 23.68 -2.81 2.70
CA ASN A 311 24.80 -3.73 2.89
C ASN A 311 25.98 -3.09 3.68
N ARG A 312 25.63 -2.22 4.64
CA ARG A 312 26.55 -1.52 5.55
C ARG A 312 26.38 -2.02 6.98
N THR A 313 27.46 -1.96 7.76
CA THR A 313 27.51 -2.36 9.18
C THR A 313 26.86 -3.72 9.46
N MET A 314 27.17 -4.71 8.60
CA MET A 314 26.65 -6.08 8.69
C MET A 314 27.10 -6.80 9.98
N ASP A 315 28.14 -6.30 10.67
CA ASP A 315 28.50 -6.69 12.04
C ASP A 315 27.37 -6.48 13.05
N ARG A 316 26.48 -5.50 12.81
CA ARG A 316 25.30 -5.22 13.64
C ARG A 316 24.02 -5.91 13.16
N PHE A 317 24.04 -6.55 12.00
CA PHE A 317 22.85 -7.22 11.43
C PHE A 317 22.32 -8.31 12.35
N ASP A 318 23.20 -9.20 12.84
CA ASP A 318 22.83 -10.31 13.72
C ASP A 318 22.18 -9.83 15.03
N ILE A 319 22.63 -8.68 15.57
CA ILE A 319 22.04 -8.06 16.76
C ILE A 319 20.61 -7.61 16.47
N ALA A 320 20.40 -6.89 15.36
CA ALA A 320 19.07 -6.40 14.97
C ALA A 320 18.10 -7.56 14.64
N VAL A 321 18.58 -8.63 14.02
CA VAL A 321 17.80 -9.85 13.75
C VAL A 321 17.39 -10.53 15.06
N ASN A 322 18.33 -10.74 15.99
CA ASN A 322 18.04 -11.38 17.27
C ASN A 322 17.07 -10.56 18.14
N GLU A 323 17.20 -9.22 18.15
CA GLU A 323 16.26 -8.30 18.81
C GLU A 323 14.85 -8.42 18.20
N PHE A 324 14.74 -8.41 16.86
CA PHE A 324 13.46 -8.57 16.16
C PHE A 324 12.80 -9.91 16.46
N LEU A 325 13.55 -11.01 16.32
CA LEU A 325 13.03 -12.37 16.54
C LEU A 325 12.57 -12.58 17.99
N GLY A 326 13.34 -12.09 18.98
CA GLY A 326 12.96 -12.16 20.41
C GLY A 326 11.70 -11.36 20.78
N LEU A 327 11.31 -10.38 19.96
CA LEU A 327 10.11 -9.57 20.14
C LEU A 327 8.89 -10.08 19.35
N LEU A 328 9.09 -10.92 18.32
CA LEU A 328 8.06 -11.29 17.36
C LEU A 328 6.90 -12.09 17.99
N ASP A 329 7.19 -13.13 18.78
CA ASP A 329 6.13 -13.97 19.39
C ASP A 329 5.23 -13.17 20.34
N ASN A 330 5.84 -12.38 21.22
CA ASN A 330 5.16 -11.43 22.10
C ASN A 330 4.31 -10.40 21.33
N GLN A 331 4.74 -9.97 20.14
CA GLN A 331 3.94 -9.07 19.31
C GLN A 331 2.68 -9.78 18.78
N ILE A 332 2.80 -11.01 18.29
CA ILE A 332 1.67 -11.78 17.75
C ILE A 332 0.59 -11.92 18.83
N GLU A 333 0.99 -12.36 20.03
CA GLU A 333 0.11 -12.47 21.18
C GLU A 333 -0.59 -11.13 21.53
N ARG A 334 0.19 -10.04 21.66
CA ARG A 334 -0.34 -8.73 22.05
C ARG A 334 -1.23 -8.07 21.00
N LYS A 335 -0.94 -8.27 19.71
CA LYS A 335 -1.69 -7.64 18.60
C LYS A 335 -2.93 -8.42 18.21
N THR A 336 -2.99 -9.73 18.47
CA THR A 336 -4.10 -10.62 18.12
C THR A 336 -4.52 -10.41 16.64
N LYS A 337 -5.79 -10.10 16.36
CA LYS A 337 -6.31 -9.89 15.00
C LYS A 337 -5.58 -8.78 14.24
N LYS A 338 -5.03 -7.77 14.91
CA LYS A 338 -4.24 -6.70 14.27
C LYS A 338 -2.88 -7.21 13.77
N PHE A 339 -2.42 -8.39 14.21
CA PHE A 339 -1.25 -9.03 13.62
C PHE A 339 -1.51 -9.55 12.22
N LEU A 340 -2.76 -9.77 11.77
CA LEU A 340 -3.01 -10.19 10.38
C LEU A 340 -2.44 -9.17 9.38
N GLU A 341 -2.59 -7.88 9.66
CA GLU A 341 -2.00 -6.80 8.86
C GLU A 341 -0.47 -6.78 8.96
N GLN A 342 0.07 -6.79 10.18
CA GLN A 342 1.52 -6.75 10.40
C GLN A 342 2.21 -8.00 9.80
N GLY A 343 1.57 -9.15 9.87
CA GLY A 343 2.07 -10.44 9.41
C GLY A 343 2.30 -10.47 7.91
N TYR A 344 1.34 -9.98 7.11
CA TYR A 344 1.57 -9.87 5.66
C TYR A 344 2.61 -8.79 5.34
N GLN A 345 2.63 -7.66 6.04
CA GLN A 345 3.62 -6.60 5.83
C GLN A 345 5.06 -7.09 6.11
N ILE A 346 5.27 -7.86 7.19
CA ILE A 346 6.56 -8.47 7.53
C ILE A 346 6.92 -9.56 6.52
N SER A 347 6.02 -10.50 6.21
CA SER A 347 6.28 -11.61 5.27
C SER A 347 6.63 -11.11 3.87
N ILE A 348 5.88 -10.13 3.33
CA ILE A 348 6.16 -9.52 2.02
C ILE A 348 7.50 -8.78 2.07
N SER A 349 7.80 -8.01 3.12
CA SER A 349 9.08 -7.30 3.24
C SER A 349 10.26 -8.27 3.29
N ASN A 350 10.18 -9.36 4.07
CA ASN A 350 11.19 -10.42 4.13
C ASN A 350 11.39 -11.09 2.77
N THR A 351 10.30 -11.40 2.06
CA THR A 351 10.34 -11.96 0.71
C THR A 351 11.04 -11.01 -0.27
N ILE A 352 10.75 -9.72 -0.22
CA ILE A 352 11.39 -8.72 -1.10
C ILE A 352 12.88 -8.54 -0.72
N ALA A 353 13.25 -8.68 0.54
CA ALA A 353 14.65 -8.68 0.97
C ALA A 353 15.43 -9.92 0.48
N ILE A 354 14.80 -11.11 0.44
CA ILE A 354 15.36 -12.30 -0.24
C ILE A 354 15.70 -11.98 -1.71
N LEU A 355 14.86 -11.18 -2.38
CA LEU A 355 15.08 -10.71 -3.75
C LEU A 355 15.99 -9.46 -3.84
N SER A 356 16.69 -9.10 -2.76
CA SER A 356 17.53 -7.91 -2.61
C SER A 356 16.85 -6.63 -3.12
N PHE A 357 15.56 -6.47 -2.78
CA PHE A 357 14.72 -5.35 -3.20
C PHE A 357 14.66 -5.17 -4.73
N GLY A 358 14.56 -6.29 -5.46
CA GLY A 358 14.48 -6.29 -6.92
C GLY A 358 15.81 -6.03 -7.63
N SER A 359 16.95 -6.35 -7.01
CA SER A 359 18.26 -6.21 -7.66
C SER A 359 18.46 -7.26 -8.77
N LYS A 360 18.87 -6.85 -9.97
CA LYS A 360 19.24 -7.76 -11.07
C LYS A 360 20.45 -8.65 -10.74
N GLU A 361 21.25 -8.29 -9.73
CA GLU A 361 22.42 -9.08 -9.33
C GLU A 361 22.10 -10.27 -8.42
N ASN A 362 20.93 -10.23 -7.77
CA ASN A 362 20.48 -11.24 -6.81
C ASN A 362 20.31 -12.62 -7.49
N PRO A 363 20.76 -13.72 -6.85
CA PRO A 363 20.78 -15.04 -7.47
C PRO A 363 19.38 -15.55 -7.84
N ILE A 364 18.35 -15.28 -7.01
CA ILE A 364 16.97 -15.67 -7.32
C ILE A 364 16.38 -14.79 -8.42
N MET A 365 16.60 -13.46 -8.38
CA MET A 365 16.12 -12.53 -9.40
C MET A 365 16.63 -12.88 -10.81
N LYS A 366 17.88 -13.36 -10.94
CA LYS A 366 18.44 -13.83 -12.21
C LYS A 366 17.70 -15.04 -12.80
N ILE A 367 17.03 -15.83 -11.96
CA ILE A 367 16.31 -17.04 -12.36
C ILE A 367 14.84 -16.73 -12.66
N ILE A 368 14.19 -15.88 -11.85
CA ILE A 368 12.73 -15.66 -11.93
C ILE A 368 12.32 -14.42 -12.74
N ALA A 369 13.23 -13.48 -13.00
CA ALA A 369 12.91 -12.33 -13.84
C ALA A 369 12.69 -12.77 -15.30
N PRO A 370 11.74 -12.16 -16.03
CA PRO A 370 11.60 -12.41 -17.46
C PRO A 370 12.89 -12.00 -18.19
N PRO A 371 13.33 -12.77 -19.21
CA PRO A 371 14.50 -12.40 -20.00
C PRO A 371 14.30 -11.03 -20.66
N PRO A 372 15.37 -10.23 -20.83
CA PRO A 372 15.28 -8.94 -21.49
C PRO A 372 14.70 -9.07 -22.90
N ALA A 373 14.01 -8.04 -23.37
CA ALA A 373 13.60 -7.95 -24.76
C ALA A 373 14.84 -8.01 -25.68
N ALA A 374 14.68 -8.60 -26.86
CA ALA A 374 15.74 -9.27 -27.63
C ALA A 374 16.81 -8.37 -28.30
N ASP A 375 17.13 -7.20 -27.74
CA ASP A 375 18.15 -6.26 -28.23
C ASP A 375 19.38 -6.11 -27.29
N GLU A 376 19.43 -6.82 -26.15
CA GLU A 376 20.65 -6.92 -25.32
C GLU A 376 21.32 -8.29 -25.54
N THR A 377 22.47 -8.26 -26.22
CA THR A 377 23.24 -9.42 -26.72
C THR A 377 23.85 -10.32 -25.65
N ASP A 378 23.91 -11.62 -25.95
CA ASP A 378 24.87 -12.62 -25.46
C ASP A 378 25.54 -12.35 -24.10
N ILE A 379 24.82 -12.64 -23.01
CA ILE A 379 25.47 -12.97 -21.74
C ILE A 379 25.53 -14.50 -21.64
N GLN A 380 26.73 -15.04 -21.84
CA GLN A 380 27.02 -16.44 -21.55
C GLN A 380 26.73 -16.72 -20.07
N MET A 381 25.92 -17.75 -19.77
CA MET A 381 25.80 -18.26 -18.40
C MET A 381 27.10 -18.98 -18.02
N GLU A 382 28.09 -18.25 -17.49
CA GLU A 382 29.21 -18.86 -16.79
C GLU A 382 28.71 -19.50 -15.48
N GLY A 383 28.64 -20.83 -15.50
CA GLY A 383 28.20 -21.64 -14.38
C GLY A 383 29.25 -21.73 -13.28
N ALA A 384 29.19 -20.83 -12.31
CA ALA A 384 29.54 -21.07 -10.91
C ALA A 384 29.01 -19.91 -10.06
N GLN A 385 27.94 -20.14 -9.28
CA GLN A 385 27.52 -19.16 -8.28
C GLN A 385 28.57 -19.12 -7.16
N ASN A 386 29.48 -18.15 -7.22
CA ASN A 386 30.50 -17.96 -6.20
C ASN A 386 29.81 -17.66 -4.85
N GLU A 387 29.87 -18.61 -3.92
CA GLU A 387 29.22 -18.52 -2.60
C GLU A 387 29.67 -17.30 -1.79
N LEU A 388 30.91 -16.85 -2.02
CA LEU A 388 31.50 -15.67 -1.37
C LEU A 388 31.19 -14.35 -2.08
N SER A 389 30.41 -14.37 -3.16
CA SER A 389 29.98 -13.14 -3.84
C SER A 389 29.02 -12.33 -2.97
N LEU A 390 29.16 -11.00 -2.99
CA LEU A 390 28.36 -10.10 -2.15
C LEU A 390 26.83 -10.32 -2.31
N PRO A 391 26.27 -10.48 -3.54
CA PRO A 391 24.83 -10.74 -3.69
C PRO A 391 24.38 -12.08 -3.09
N MET A 392 25.24 -13.10 -3.08
CA MET A 392 24.95 -14.40 -2.47
C MET A 392 24.97 -14.29 -0.93
N VAL A 393 25.97 -13.61 -0.37
CA VAL A 393 26.07 -13.38 1.08
C VAL A 393 24.86 -12.58 1.59
N SER A 394 24.49 -11.48 0.93
CA SER A 394 23.31 -10.69 1.28
C SER A 394 22.01 -11.49 1.12
N PHE A 395 21.89 -12.35 0.10
CA PHE A 395 20.77 -13.29 -0.06
C PHE A 395 20.67 -14.27 1.12
N ARG A 396 21.77 -14.94 1.50
CA ARG A 396 21.78 -15.88 2.65
C ARG A 396 21.43 -15.21 3.98
N HIS A 397 21.86 -13.95 4.18
CA HIS A 397 21.45 -13.16 5.35
C HIS A 397 19.94 -12.86 5.36
N ALA A 398 19.35 -12.50 4.22
CA ALA A 398 17.91 -12.25 4.08
C ALA A 398 17.07 -13.53 4.21
N GLU A 399 17.52 -14.63 3.61
CA GLU A 399 16.95 -15.98 3.75
C GLU A 399 16.92 -16.40 5.22
N ARG A 400 18.03 -16.27 5.94
CA ARG A 400 18.10 -16.59 7.38
C ARG A 400 17.11 -15.76 8.20
N LEU A 401 17.03 -14.44 7.99
CA LEU A 401 16.03 -13.58 8.66
C LEU A 401 14.60 -14.06 8.36
N SER A 402 14.29 -14.34 7.09
CA SER A 402 12.95 -14.77 6.68
C SER A 402 12.58 -16.12 7.29
N ASN A 403 13.46 -17.12 7.21
CA ASN A 403 13.19 -18.48 7.66
C ASN A 403 13.12 -18.56 9.19
N SER A 404 14.00 -17.85 9.92
CA SER A 404 13.91 -17.77 11.39
C SER A 404 12.65 -17.04 11.87
N ALA A 405 12.17 -16.02 11.15
CA ALA A 405 10.90 -15.38 11.46
C ALA A 405 9.70 -16.30 11.17
N LEU A 406 9.73 -17.01 10.04
CA LEU A 406 8.74 -18.02 9.68
C LEU A 406 8.69 -19.16 10.72
N ASP A 407 9.83 -19.61 11.24
CA ASP A 407 9.90 -20.66 12.27
C ASP A 407 9.13 -20.30 13.55
N ILE A 408 9.22 -19.05 14.00
CA ILE A 408 8.46 -18.54 15.16
C ILE A 408 6.96 -18.55 14.84
N VAL A 409 6.57 -18.07 13.65
CA VAL A 409 5.18 -18.02 13.20
C VAL A 409 4.57 -19.43 13.07
N LEU A 410 5.32 -20.39 12.54
CA LEU A 410 4.88 -21.79 12.39
C LEU A 410 4.77 -22.54 13.74
N GLN A 411 5.55 -22.14 14.76
CA GLN A 411 5.44 -22.71 16.11
C GLN A 411 4.15 -22.28 16.84
N ARG A 412 3.51 -21.18 16.42
CA ARG A 412 2.19 -20.75 16.93
C ARG A 412 1.04 -21.56 16.31
N ILE A 413 1.08 -22.86 16.54
CA ILE A 413 0.16 -23.84 15.97
C ILE A 413 -1.29 -23.52 16.36
N GLY A 414 -2.16 -23.41 15.34
CA GLY A 414 -3.58 -23.11 15.50
C GLY A 414 -3.93 -21.63 15.72
N ASP A 415 -2.95 -20.74 15.88
CA ASP A 415 -3.17 -19.30 16.04
C ASP A 415 -3.66 -18.69 14.70
N PRO A 416 -4.92 -18.22 14.59
CA PRO A 416 -5.46 -17.71 13.34
C PRO A 416 -4.81 -16.39 12.91
N ASN A 417 -4.14 -15.68 13.83
CA ASN A 417 -3.51 -14.39 13.53
C ASN A 417 -2.23 -14.56 12.68
N CYS A 418 -1.63 -15.76 12.70
CA CYS A 418 -0.45 -16.10 11.90
C CYS A 418 -0.76 -16.41 10.43
N LEU A 419 -2.03 -16.64 10.08
CA LEU A 419 -2.40 -17.21 8.78
C LEU A 419 -2.00 -16.31 7.60
N SER A 420 -2.10 -14.98 7.71
CA SER A 420 -1.74 -14.06 6.62
C SER A 420 -0.24 -14.10 6.30
N TYR A 421 0.62 -14.18 7.34
CA TYR A 421 2.07 -14.33 7.19
C TYR A 421 2.40 -15.64 6.46
N VAL A 422 1.82 -16.76 6.91
CA VAL A 422 2.08 -18.08 6.31
C VAL A 422 1.57 -18.12 4.87
N TYR A 423 0.38 -17.58 4.59
CA TYR A 423 -0.17 -17.49 3.24
C TYR A 423 0.76 -16.70 2.30
N CYS A 424 1.16 -15.49 2.66
CA CYS A 424 2.07 -14.68 1.83
C CYS A 424 3.40 -15.38 1.54
N THR A 425 3.96 -16.06 2.55
CA THR A 425 5.22 -16.79 2.41
C THR A 425 5.06 -17.99 1.47
N LEU A 426 3.95 -18.74 1.56
CA LEU A 426 3.68 -19.86 0.66
C LEU A 426 3.34 -19.42 -0.78
N VAL A 427 2.76 -18.24 -1.00
CA VAL A 427 2.57 -17.68 -2.35
C VAL A 427 3.92 -17.44 -3.03
N PHE A 428 4.92 -16.93 -2.29
CA PHE A 428 6.28 -16.80 -2.81
C PHE A 428 6.93 -18.16 -3.12
N ILE A 429 6.90 -19.10 -2.16
CA ILE A 429 7.50 -20.44 -2.33
C ILE A 429 6.84 -21.23 -3.47
N TYR A 430 5.53 -21.08 -3.68
CA TYR A 430 4.82 -21.67 -4.82
C TYR A 430 5.16 -21.00 -6.16
N HIS A 431 5.54 -19.72 -6.16
CA HIS A 431 6.10 -19.11 -7.37
C HIS A 431 7.49 -19.67 -7.68
N THR A 432 8.39 -19.71 -6.68
CA THR A 432 9.77 -20.20 -6.86
C THR A 432 9.83 -21.70 -7.14
N SER A 433 8.87 -22.50 -6.66
CA SER A 433 8.82 -23.95 -6.94
C SER A 433 8.69 -24.31 -8.42
N ARG A 434 8.40 -23.34 -9.28
CA ARG A 434 8.36 -23.48 -10.74
C ARG A 434 9.74 -23.42 -11.40
N PHE A 435 10.79 -23.13 -10.64
CA PHE A 435 12.16 -22.95 -11.09
C PHE A 435 13.10 -23.80 -10.22
N SER A 436 13.66 -24.90 -10.76
CA SER A 436 14.51 -25.83 -9.97
C SER A 436 15.67 -25.09 -9.31
N ASP A 437 16.43 -24.33 -10.10
CA ASP A 437 17.62 -23.59 -9.67
C ASP A 437 17.35 -22.61 -8.50
N ALA A 438 16.14 -22.05 -8.43
CA ALA A 438 15.74 -21.16 -7.33
C ALA A 438 15.44 -21.95 -6.05
N MET A 439 14.88 -23.16 -6.20
CA MET A 439 14.62 -24.07 -5.08
C MET A 439 15.87 -24.80 -4.60
N ASP A 440 16.84 -25.07 -5.47
CA ASP A 440 18.14 -25.61 -5.06
C ASP A 440 18.87 -24.63 -4.11
N LEU A 441 18.63 -23.33 -4.26
CA LEU A 441 19.09 -22.31 -3.32
C LEU A 441 18.24 -22.20 -2.06
N LEU A 442 16.91 -22.12 -2.19
CA LEU A 442 15.98 -21.81 -1.09
C LEU A 442 15.60 -23.02 -0.21
N ALA A 443 15.39 -24.19 -0.81
CA ALA A 443 14.85 -25.35 -0.12
C ALA A 443 15.76 -25.89 1.01
N PRO A 444 17.10 -25.90 0.92
CA PRO A 444 17.96 -26.46 1.98
C PRO A 444 17.82 -25.76 3.34
N ALA A 445 17.53 -24.46 3.35
CA ALA A 445 17.40 -23.67 4.57
C ALA A 445 15.95 -23.44 5.01
N PHE A 446 14.96 -23.84 4.20
CA PHE A 446 13.55 -23.57 4.45
C PHE A 446 12.96 -24.56 5.49
N PRO A 447 12.10 -24.11 6.43
CA PRO A 447 11.66 -24.93 7.56
C PRO A 447 10.52 -25.91 7.23
N TRP A 448 10.76 -26.82 6.27
CA TRP A 448 9.78 -27.80 5.78
C TRP A 448 9.14 -28.64 6.89
N GLN A 449 9.92 -29.06 7.90
CA GLN A 449 9.42 -29.86 9.03
C GLN A 449 8.35 -29.10 9.83
N ASN A 450 8.62 -27.83 10.15
CA ASN A 450 7.70 -27.01 10.93
C ASN A 450 6.47 -26.65 10.10
N LEU A 451 6.64 -26.43 8.79
CA LEU A 451 5.55 -26.23 7.85
C LEU A 451 4.65 -27.47 7.77
N ALA A 452 5.20 -28.68 7.63
CA ALA A 452 4.43 -29.91 7.56
C ALA A 452 3.56 -30.11 8.82
N ILE A 453 4.10 -29.85 10.02
CA ILE A 453 3.35 -29.94 11.28
C ILE A 453 2.26 -28.86 11.37
N TYR A 454 2.54 -27.63 10.92
CA TYR A 454 1.55 -26.56 10.85
C TYR A 454 0.40 -26.90 9.90
N LEU A 455 0.71 -27.35 8.68
CA LEU A 455 -0.28 -27.79 7.69
C LEU A 455 -1.10 -28.99 8.18
N ASN A 456 -0.46 -29.98 8.82
CA ASN A 456 -1.16 -31.12 9.42
C ASN A 456 -2.15 -30.70 10.50
N THR A 457 -1.81 -29.68 11.29
CA THR A 457 -2.74 -29.15 12.30
C THR A 457 -3.90 -28.38 11.66
N LEU A 458 -3.67 -27.68 10.55
CA LEU A 458 -4.75 -27.07 9.78
C LEU A 458 -5.67 -28.14 9.13
N LEU A 459 -5.11 -29.24 8.59
CA LEU A 459 -5.90 -30.36 8.04
C LEU A 459 -6.87 -30.95 9.08
N ALA A 460 -6.41 -31.13 10.31
CA ALA A 460 -7.24 -31.63 11.41
C ALA A 460 -8.44 -30.71 11.75
N SER A 461 -8.35 -29.42 11.43
CA SER A 461 -9.35 -28.40 11.76
C SER A 461 -10.59 -28.35 10.84
N HIS A 462 -10.91 -29.46 10.17
CA HIS A 462 -12.08 -29.70 9.30
C HIS A 462 -12.07 -28.94 7.96
N VAL A 463 -11.32 -29.47 6.98
CA VAL A 463 -11.30 -28.96 5.61
C VAL A 463 -11.79 -30.00 4.61
N THR A 464 -12.60 -29.56 3.64
CA THR A 464 -13.06 -30.37 2.51
C THR A 464 -11.91 -30.73 1.59
N LEU A 465 -11.47 -32.00 1.63
CA LEU A 465 -10.27 -32.50 0.96
C LEU A 465 -10.28 -32.24 -0.56
N ASP A 466 -11.41 -32.46 -1.22
CA ASP A 466 -11.59 -32.24 -2.66
C ASP A 466 -11.18 -30.82 -3.10
N ARG A 467 -11.35 -29.83 -2.22
CA ARG A 467 -11.08 -28.41 -2.51
C ARG A 467 -9.60 -28.02 -2.38
N ILE A 468 -8.82 -28.74 -1.59
CA ILE A 468 -7.38 -28.49 -1.44
C ILE A 468 -6.55 -29.31 -2.43
N GLN A 469 -7.12 -30.40 -2.96
CA GLN A 469 -6.52 -31.25 -3.98
C GLN A 469 -6.81 -30.78 -5.43
N ASP A 470 -7.81 -29.91 -5.66
CA ASP A 470 -8.07 -29.34 -7.00
C ASP A 470 -6.85 -28.56 -7.53
N ASN A 471 -6.53 -28.70 -8.81
CA ASN A 471 -5.49 -27.95 -9.49
C ASN A 471 -5.86 -26.45 -9.64
N LYS A 472 -7.14 -26.09 -9.50
CA LYS A 472 -7.65 -24.72 -9.63
C LYS A 472 -7.54 -23.94 -8.33
N PHE A 473 -7.37 -22.62 -8.47
CA PHE A 473 -7.36 -21.69 -7.34
C PHE A 473 -8.67 -21.76 -6.53
N PRO A 474 -8.61 -21.90 -5.19
CA PRO A 474 -9.80 -22.09 -4.35
C PRO A 474 -10.60 -20.78 -4.14
N LEU A 475 -11.59 -20.56 -5.00
CA LEU A 475 -12.58 -19.47 -4.90
C LEU A 475 -13.55 -19.67 -3.70
N PRO A 476 -14.15 -18.62 -3.12
CA PRO A 476 -15.24 -18.75 -2.15
C PRO A 476 -16.43 -19.57 -2.68
N GLU A 477 -17.15 -20.26 -1.79
CA GLU A 477 -18.34 -21.07 -2.11
C GLU A 477 -19.62 -20.23 -2.34
N LYS A 478 -19.58 -18.93 -2.03
CA LYS A 478 -20.66 -17.97 -2.26
C LYS A 478 -20.22 -16.96 -3.32
N ASP A 479 -21.19 -16.33 -4.00
CA ASP A 479 -20.97 -15.28 -5.01
C ASP A 479 -20.25 -14.02 -4.47
N ASP A 480 -20.02 -13.94 -3.16
CA ASP A 480 -19.13 -12.96 -2.53
C ASP A 480 -17.65 -13.34 -2.74
N THR A 481 -17.18 -13.17 -3.98
CA THR A 481 -15.78 -13.40 -4.37
C THR A 481 -14.88 -12.25 -3.95
N ARG A 482 -14.67 -12.09 -2.65
CA ARG A 482 -13.83 -11.04 -2.07
C ARG A 482 -12.38 -11.52 -1.82
N PRO A 483 -11.36 -10.85 -2.39
CA PRO A 483 -9.97 -11.06 -2.04
C PRO A 483 -9.68 -10.71 -0.57
N PHE A 484 -8.66 -11.34 0.01
CA PHE A 484 -8.17 -11.00 1.34
C PHE A 484 -7.39 -9.67 1.33
N PRO A 485 -7.25 -8.95 2.45
CA PRO A 485 -6.40 -7.77 2.53
C PRO A 485 -4.98 -8.03 2.02
N GLU A 486 -4.42 -9.21 2.33
CA GLU A 486 -3.10 -9.58 1.86
C GLU A 486 -3.02 -10.04 0.39
N ASP A 487 -4.15 -10.38 -0.25
CA ASP A 487 -4.18 -10.57 -1.70
C ASP A 487 -3.90 -9.24 -2.40
N TYR A 488 -4.64 -8.19 -2.02
CA TYR A 488 -4.40 -6.81 -2.49
C TYR A 488 -2.98 -6.33 -2.16
N ALA A 489 -2.45 -6.70 -0.99
CA ALA A 489 -1.09 -6.35 -0.60
C ALA A 489 -0.02 -7.01 -1.50
N MET A 490 -0.18 -8.27 -1.88
CA MET A 490 0.78 -8.97 -2.74
C MET A 490 0.60 -8.72 -4.24
N TRP A 491 -0.58 -8.29 -4.68
CA TRP A 491 -0.89 -8.18 -6.10
C TRP A 491 -0.01 -7.11 -6.78
N GLY A 492 0.55 -7.47 -7.94
CA GLY A 492 1.42 -6.62 -8.75
C GLY A 492 2.92 -6.75 -8.45
N LEU A 493 3.28 -7.50 -7.39
CA LEU A 493 4.62 -8.03 -7.19
C LEU A 493 4.97 -9.02 -8.32
N LEU A 494 6.25 -9.08 -8.69
CA LEU A 494 6.73 -9.93 -9.78
C LEU A 494 6.32 -11.41 -9.63
N TYR A 495 6.25 -11.91 -8.40
CA TYR A 495 5.91 -13.31 -8.12
C TYR A 495 4.41 -13.62 -8.08
N THR A 496 3.52 -12.62 -8.24
CA THR A 496 2.05 -12.82 -8.22
C THR A 496 1.34 -12.60 -9.56
N GLU A 497 2.04 -12.19 -10.62
CA GLU A 497 1.47 -11.88 -11.96
C GLU A 497 0.45 -12.92 -12.45
N LYS A 498 0.81 -14.21 -12.35
CA LYS A 498 0.03 -15.34 -12.87
C LYS A 498 -0.58 -16.21 -11.76
N PHE A 499 -0.64 -15.69 -10.53
CA PHE A 499 -1.16 -16.42 -9.38
C PHE A 499 -2.68 -16.33 -9.25
N TYR A 500 -3.24 -15.13 -9.47
CA TYR A 500 -4.68 -14.88 -9.32
C TYR A 500 -5.47 -15.14 -10.62
N PRO A 501 -6.66 -15.75 -10.56
CA PRO A 501 -7.54 -15.90 -11.72
C PRO A 501 -7.96 -14.55 -12.35
N MET A 502 -8.16 -14.50 -13.66
CA MET A 502 -8.51 -13.26 -14.39
C MET A 502 -9.82 -12.58 -13.92
N ARG A 503 -10.73 -13.32 -13.25
CA ARG A 503 -11.97 -12.77 -12.66
C ARG A 503 -11.80 -12.28 -11.22
N TRP A 504 -10.69 -12.62 -10.57
CA TRP A 504 -10.36 -12.25 -9.19
C TRP A 504 -10.07 -10.75 -9.03
N SER A 505 -9.71 -10.10 -10.12
CA SER A 505 -9.28 -8.70 -10.17
C SER A 505 -10.42 -7.68 -10.33
N LEU A 506 -11.65 -8.11 -10.63
CA LEU A 506 -12.72 -7.23 -11.15
C LEU A 506 -13.63 -6.64 -10.06
N SER A 507 -13.17 -6.57 -8.81
CA SER A 507 -13.90 -5.92 -7.71
C SER A 507 -13.74 -4.40 -7.71
N GLU A 508 -13.95 -3.73 -8.86
CA GLU A 508 -13.83 -2.27 -9.02
C GLU A 508 -14.82 -1.46 -8.15
N LYS A 509 -15.83 -2.12 -7.58
CA LYS A 509 -16.90 -1.49 -6.78
C LYS A 509 -16.65 -1.49 -5.27
N MET A 510 -15.56 -2.09 -4.80
CA MET A 510 -15.28 -2.23 -3.37
C MET A 510 -14.50 -1.02 -2.85
N ASP A 511 -14.98 -0.43 -1.75
CA ASP A 511 -14.34 0.72 -1.13
C ASP A 511 -12.97 0.35 -0.50
N GLU A 512 -12.07 1.33 -0.36
CA GLU A 512 -10.73 1.12 0.17
C GLU A 512 -10.74 0.69 1.64
N GLU A 513 -11.66 1.20 2.46
CA GLU A 513 -11.81 0.72 3.85
C GLU A 513 -12.33 -0.72 3.88
N GLU A 514 -13.23 -1.06 2.95
CA GLU A 514 -13.76 -2.41 2.83
C GLU A 514 -12.66 -3.43 2.48
N LYS A 515 -11.71 -3.10 1.59
CA LYS A 515 -10.60 -4.01 1.22
C LYS A 515 -9.73 -4.45 2.42
N HIS A 516 -9.64 -3.63 3.46
CA HIS A 516 -8.84 -3.90 4.65
C HIS A 516 -9.65 -4.56 5.78
N HIS A 517 -10.97 -4.69 5.63
CA HIS A 517 -11.84 -5.27 6.64
C HIS A 517 -11.80 -6.81 6.61
N GLU A 518 -11.61 -7.43 7.78
CA GLU A 518 -11.46 -8.88 7.96
C GLU A 518 -12.81 -9.52 8.36
N LEU A 519 -13.36 -10.38 7.50
CA LEU A 519 -14.62 -11.09 7.76
C LEU A 519 -14.37 -12.43 8.48
N PRO A 520 -15.26 -12.90 9.38
CA PRO A 520 -15.11 -14.19 10.06
C PRO A 520 -14.96 -15.40 9.10
N SER A 521 -15.56 -15.31 7.90
CA SER A 521 -15.44 -16.31 6.84
C SER A 521 -14.04 -16.41 6.22
N MET A 522 -13.25 -15.32 6.25
CA MET A 522 -11.92 -15.29 5.64
C MET A 522 -10.93 -16.20 6.35
N VAL A 523 -11.04 -16.39 7.68
CA VAL A 523 -10.18 -17.29 8.45
C VAL A 523 -10.18 -18.71 7.86
N GLU A 524 -11.37 -19.26 7.60
CA GLU A 524 -11.51 -20.62 7.06
C GLU A 524 -11.16 -20.71 5.58
N GLN A 525 -11.51 -19.68 4.78
CA GLN A 525 -11.06 -19.60 3.39
C GLN A 525 -9.53 -19.53 3.28
N ARG A 526 -8.87 -18.82 4.19
CA ARG A 526 -7.41 -18.65 4.25
C ARG A 526 -6.71 -19.95 4.63
N ARG A 527 -7.25 -20.73 5.58
CA ARG A 527 -6.81 -22.11 5.87
C ARG A 527 -6.89 -22.99 4.62
N LYS A 528 -8.03 -22.97 3.91
CA LYS A 528 -8.20 -23.69 2.63
C LYS A 528 -7.14 -23.29 1.60
N ARG A 529 -6.80 -22.00 1.46
CA ARG A 529 -5.74 -21.55 0.53
C ARG A 529 -4.33 -21.96 0.94
N ILE A 530 -4.01 -21.91 2.24
CA ILE A 530 -2.71 -22.35 2.79
C ILE A 530 -2.49 -23.85 2.55
N LEU A 531 -3.52 -24.66 2.79
CA LEU A 531 -3.48 -26.11 2.55
C LEU A 531 -3.38 -26.42 1.05
N TRP A 532 -4.15 -25.73 0.21
CA TRP A 532 -4.05 -25.84 -1.24
C TRP A 532 -2.63 -25.51 -1.75
N LEU A 533 -2.04 -24.39 -1.31
CA LEU A 533 -0.64 -24.05 -1.60
C LEU A 533 0.32 -25.14 -1.15
N GLY A 534 0.13 -25.72 0.05
CA GLY A 534 0.90 -26.86 0.53
C GLY A 534 0.84 -28.06 -0.43
N CYS A 535 -0.35 -28.43 -0.91
CA CYS A 535 -0.51 -29.48 -1.92
C CYS A 535 0.16 -29.11 -3.25
N ARG A 536 -0.03 -27.87 -3.75
CA ARG A 536 0.60 -27.41 -5.01
C ARG A 536 2.13 -27.38 -4.94
N ILE A 537 2.72 -27.09 -3.78
CA ILE A 537 4.18 -27.14 -3.56
C ILE A 537 4.67 -28.59 -3.49
N ALA A 538 3.91 -29.49 -2.86
CA ALA A 538 4.22 -30.93 -2.81
C ALA A 538 4.16 -31.60 -4.20
N ASP A 539 3.26 -31.15 -5.07
CA ASP A 539 3.16 -31.60 -6.47
C ASP A 539 4.34 -31.07 -7.33
N ALA A 540 4.96 -29.95 -6.93
CA ALA A 540 6.01 -29.28 -7.70
C ALA A 540 7.43 -29.81 -7.44
N GLY A 541 7.68 -30.45 -6.29
CA GLY A 541 9.01 -30.95 -5.96
C GLY A 541 9.10 -31.75 -4.66
N PRO A 542 10.26 -32.37 -4.37
CA PRO A 542 10.39 -33.40 -3.34
C PRO A 542 10.45 -32.88 -1.90
N TRP A 543 10.46 -31.57 -1.70
CA TRP A 543 10.79 -30.91 -0.42
C TRP A 543 9.74 -31.12 0.69
N ILE A 544 8.48 -31.34 0.30
CA ILE A 544 7.38 -31.73 1.17
C ILE A 544 6.47 -32.67 0.38
N ARG A 545 5.92 -33.69 1.03
CA ARG A 545 5.02 -34.68 0.39
C ARG A 545 3.65 -34.62 1.03
N TYR A 546 2.60 -34.78 0.22
CA TYR A 546 1.22 -34.91 0.69
C TYR A 546 0.67 -36.30 0.31
N ASP A 547 0.27 -37.09 1.29
CA ASP A 547 -0.38 -38.39 1.06
C ASP A 547 -1.90 -38.21 0.91
N CYS A 548 -2.42 -38.39 -0.30
CA CYS A 548 -3.86 -38.31 -0.57
C CYS A 548 -4.65 -39.49 0.02
N SER A 549 -4.03 -40.64 0.26
CA SER A 549 -4.66 -41.83 0.85
C SER A 549 -4.80 -41.74 2.36
N ARG A 550 -3.86 -41.02 3.00
CA ARG A 550 -3.88 -40.66 4.42
C ARG A 550 -3.56 -39.16 4.55
N PRO A 551 -4.55 -38.26 4.36
CA PRO A 551 -4.38 -36.81 4.28
C PRO A 551 -3.42 -36.21 5.31
N LYS A 552 -2.12 -36.14 4.95
CA LYS A 552 -1.02 -35.76 5.83
C LYS A 552 0.16 -35.27 5.00
N PHE A 553 0.79 -34.20 5.46
CA PHE A 553 2.07 -33.69 4.97
C PHE A 553 3.24 -34.36 5.70
N SER A 554 4.33 -34.65 4.99
CA SER A 554 5.56 -35.23 5.54
C SER A 554 6.82 -34.71 4.84
N VAL A 555 7.97 -34.86 5.50
CA VAL A 555 9.31 -34.55 4.97
C VAL A 555 10.15 -35.81 5.03
N ASP A 556 10.99 -36.05 4.02
CA ASP A 556 11.85 -37.24 3.86
C ASP A 556 11.13 -38.61 3.93
N GLY A 557 9.80 -38.64 3.93
CA GLY A 557 9.01 -39.86 4.16
C GLY A 557 8.97 -40.34 5.62
N LYS A 558 9.34 -39.48 6.59
CA LYS A 558 9.14 -39.71 8.01
C LYS A 558 7.87 -39.02 8.49
N ASP A 559 7.14 -39.68 9.39
CA ASP A 559 5.98 -39.07 10.05
C ASP A 559 6.42 -37.90 10.93
N THR A 560 5.80 -36.74 10.71
CA THR A 560 6.12 -35.49 11.44
C THR A 560 5.20 -35.33 12.64
N ASP A 561 5.64 -35.80 13.80
CA ASP A 561 4.84 -35.75 15.03
C ASP A 561 5.12 -34.51 15.89
N LEU A 562 4.10 -34.04 16.62
CA LEU A 562 4.12 -32.81 17.42
C LEU A 562 5.21 -32.79 18.51
N GLU A 563 5.65 -33.97 18.98
CA GLU A 563 6.71 -34.11 19.98
C GLU A 563 8.10 -33.71 19.44
N SER A 564 8.31 -33.77 18.12
CA SER A 564 9.56 -33.34 17.47
C SER A 564 9.82 -31.83 17.57
N LEU A 565 8.77 -31.01 17.74
CA LEU A 565 8.89 -29.58 18.01
C LEU A 565 9.25 -29.30 19.48
N ARG A 566 8.53 -29.92 20.42
CA ARG A 566 8.70 -29.69 21.87
C ARG A 566 10.11 -30.04 22.36
N SER A 567 10.71 -31.09 21.80
CA SER A 567 12.09 -31.49 22.08
C SER A 567 13.12 -30.44 21.62
N ARG A 568 12.91 -29.80 20.46
CA ARG A 568 13.79 -28.72 19.95
C ARG A 568 13.68 -27.44 20.77
N SER A 569 12.49 -26.99 21.16
CA SER A 569 12.31 -25.79 21.99
C SER A 569 13.04 -25.89 23.33
N ASN A 570 13.05 -27.08 23.95
CA ASN A 570 13.79 -27.33 25.20
C ASN A 570 15.32 -27.26 25.01
N THR A 571 15.84 -27.60 23.82
CA THR A 571 17.29 -27.62 23.57
C THR A 571 17.85 -26.19 23.49
N VAL A 572 17.12 -25.27 22.85
CA VAL A 572 17.52 -23.85 22.71
C VAL A 572 17.56 -23.15 24.08
N ALA A 573 16.59 -23.44 24.96
CA ALA A 573 16.49 -22.87 26.30
C ALA A 573 17.66 -23.27 27.23
N SER A 574 18.31 -24.41 27.01
CA SER A 574 19.44 -24.86 27.83
C SER A 574 20.79 -24.24 27.45
N THR A 575 20.93 -23.66 26.26
CA THR A 575 22.21 -23.08 25.80
C THR A 575 22.49 -21.64 26.26
N THR A 576 21.52 -20.96 26.88
CA THR A 576 21.64 -19.55 27.31
C THR A 576 22.10 -19.36 28.77
N ALA A 577 22.52 -20.41 29.47
CA ALA A 577 22.98 -20.33 30.86
C ALA A 577 24.50 -20.08 30.96
N LEU A 578 24.92 -18.82 30.92
CA LEU A 578 26.27 -18.42 31.33
C LEU A 578 26.48 -18.60 32.85
N PRO A 579 27.69 -18.94 33.34
CA PRO A 579 27.91 -19.22 34.76
C PRO A 579 27.75 -17.96 35.63
N ARG A 580 27.09 -18.12 36.78
CA ARG A 580 27.01 -17.08 37.82
C ARG A 580 28.39 -16.87 38.45
N ALA A 581 28.95 -15.66 38.29
CA ALA A 581 30.11 -15.23 39.07
C ALA A 581 29.68 -14.73 40.46
N GLU A 582 30.42 -15.11 41.49
CA GLU A 582 30.15 -14.74 42.88
C GLU A 582 30.63 -13.31 43.16
N THR A 583 29.79 -12.50 43.82
CA THR A 583 30.13 -11.12 44.19
C THR A 583 30.86 -11.09 45.54
N GLY A 584 32.18 -10.92 45.51
CA GLY A 584 32.98 -10.54 46.67
C GLY A 584 32.92 -9.02 46.91
N THR A 585 32.69 -8.62 48.16
CA THR A 585 32.69 -7.22 48.62
C THR A 585 34.10 -6.67 48.80
N ASN A 586 34.36 -5.39 48.48
CA ASN A 586 35.02 -4.44 49.40
C ASN A 586 35.11 -2.97 48.90
N SER A 587 34.72 -2.07 49.81
CA SER A 587 35.24 -0.72 50.14
C SER A 587 35.90 0.21 49.10
N ASP A 588 35.32 1.42 49.02
CA ASP A 588 35.95 2.75 49.17
C ASP A 588 37.18 3.14 48.34
N THR A 589 37.00 4.17 47.48
CA THR A 589 37.69 5.47 47.69
C THR A 589 37.01 6.61 46.93
N GLU A 590 37.03 7.82 47.51
CA GLU A 590 36.58 9.06 46.89
C GLU A 590 37.57 9.57 45.83
N ILE A 591 37.10 10.38 44.87
CA ILE A 591 37.54 11.77 44.59
C ILE A 591 36.75 12.33 43.39
N SER A 592 36.47 13.64 43.43
CA SER A 592 35.61 14.38 42.49
C SER A 592 36.45 15.37 41.62
N PRO A 593 35.92 16.44 40.99
CA PRO A 593 35.53 16.44 39.57
C PRO A 593 36.23 17.50 38.70
N VAL A 594 36.13 17.44 37.36
CA VAL A 594 36.33 18.61 36.46
C VAL A 594 35.35 18.58 35.27
N LEU A 595 34.92 19.77 34.86
CA LEU A 595 33.94 20.06 33.80
C LEU A 595 34.47 19.96 32.37
N ALA A 596 33.57 19.69 31.42
CA ALA A 596 33.36 20.49 30.20
C ALA A 596 31.92 20.29 29.70
#